data_AF-A0A6P2AE71-F1
#
_entry.id   AF-A0A6P2AE71-F1
#
_cell.length_a   1.000
_cell.length_b   1.000
_cell.length_c   1.000
_cell.angle_alpha   90.00
_cell.angle_beta   90.00
_cell.angle_gamma   90.00
#
_symmetry.space_group_name_H-M   'P 1'
#
loop_
_entity.id
_entity.type
_entity.pdbx_description
1 polymer ?
#
loop_
_entity_poly.entity_id
_entity_poly.type
_entity_poly.pdbx_seq_one_letter_code
_entity_poly.pdbx_strand_id
1 'polypeptide(L)'
;MRDRPIPRNSNNQPRTTNSSLPMTTPSSPNPWLNEPINPDNTASFVEYLRWMRPYSDDKYREGTKLEIMQKAVKNADYRQRLELLSDRTKKIAGEGNYFQVKCPWRIRVGGHRGPESILLPAFDALGMPYIPSATLKGIARNQAIRAKIKTQNLSWEAAEKAIAPYFGSLDTANPANQAGKVVFLDAYPIPTQTGGLNLDMANNIWQWEGNQLKYSPNPNTFYSLQKSTFLIGIRLASTCKDLNILKQVKQWLIEGLKDGIGAQVNSGYGQLITAGEKNNTASILKLEFELEGQLIHGYQEFERWQWHDPSSSYRLRTKPCAEVRTTAFKSMLRYWFRVISLGVLTPNKVKEWEAILFGAIDPQSYGWVKFNLTEGRVFPETKDRVGKQTGTLILTHANNAPENQHNLITTLFKNLTWLMLNLGGVGQGARRPYYTRSGNPRHRGCIFYLEDNYWYLADTPRRSADLFKGKFQDFYSSLQQLTGQTCDIQQLNSFNTPTANQWYEVIDSHCRILLCTGSSPNHKPFALSVLHSNPLKVGGNYDPKLCGTVRGQVKPSPVWIVDQEKFQIVTIFGATENPRKQYLRMLKDQSKNIYRII
;
A
#
# COMPACT_ATOMS: atom_id res chain seq x y z
N MET A 1 -92.44 48.95 -0.88
CA MET A 1 -92.69 47.85 -1.83
C MET A 1 -91.35 47.33 -2.31
N ARG A 2 -91.09 46.02 -2.11
CA ARG A 2 -90.36 45.03 -2.96
C ARG A 2 -89.21 45.55 -3.83
N ASP A 3 -88.04 44.93 -3.95
CA ASP A 3 -87.48 43.67 -3.47
C ASP A 3 -85.99 43.66 -3.90
N ARG A 4 -85.14 43.02 -3.08
CA ARG A 4 -83.83 42.41 -3.39
C ARG A 4 -82.57 43.30 -3.56
N PRO A 5 -81.40 42.80 -3.12
CA PRO A 5 -80.36 43.63 -2.54
C PRO A 5 -79.22 43.95 -3.50
N ILE A 6 -78.66 45.12 -3.21
CA ILE A 6 -77.58 45.83 -3.91
C ILE A 6 -76.23 45.16 -3.64
N PRO A 7 -75.39 44.92 -4.67
CA PRO A 7 -74.01 44.50 -4.50
C PRO A 7 -73.15 45.72 -4.15
N ARG A 8 -72.29 45.62 -3.13
CA ARG A 8 -71.25 46.61 -2.86
C ARG A 8 -69.95 46.16 -3.48
N ASN A 9 -69.57 46.91 -4.50
CA ASN A 9 -68.24 46.91 -5.08
C ASN A 9 -67.44 48.05 -4.42
N SER A 10 -66.23 47.76 -3.96
CA SER A 10 -65.17 48.75 -3.87
C SER A 10 -63.81 48.06 -3.93
N ASN A 11 -63.23 48.05 -5.14
CA ASN A 11 -61.86 48.47 -5.48
C ASN A 11 -61.02 48.97 -4.29
N ASN A 12 -59.72 48.77 -4.17
CA ASN A 12 -58.68 48.23 -5.05
C ASN A 12 -57.41 48.19 -4.17
N GLN A 13 -56.61 47.14 -4.24
CA GLN A 13 -55.21 47.24 -4.69
C GLN A 13 -54.57 45.83 -4.77
N PRO A 14 -53.94 45.48 -5.90
CA PRO A 14 -53.36 44.15 -6.11
C PRO A 14 -52.06 44.01 -5.33
N ARG A 15 -52.02 43.01 -4.42
CA ARG A 15 -50.76 42.52 -3.87
C ARG A 15 -49.96 41.88 -5.00
N THR A 16 -48.82 42.49 -5.26
CA THR A 16 -47.80 42.10 -6.21
C THR A 16 -47.50 40.61 -6.15
N THR A 17 -47.33 40.05 -7.35
CA THR A 17 -46.70 38.77 -7.64
C THR A 17 -45.51 38.52 -6.73
N ASN A 18 -45.63 37.58 -5.79
CA ASN A 18 -44.45 36.95 -5.20
C ASN A 18 -43.82 36.10 -6.29
N SER A 19 -42.83 36.68 -6.95
CA SER A 19 -41.79 35.98 -7.68
C SER A 19 -41.29 34.83 -6.81
N SER A 20 -41.61 33.60 -7.21
CA SER A 20 -40.87 32.43 -6.77
C SER A 20 -39.42 32.65 -7.21
N LEU A 21 -38.59 33.00 -6.22
CA LEU A 21 -37.13 33.02 -6.35
C LEU A 21 -36.70 31.70 -7.02
N PRO A 22 -35.74 31.73 -7.97
CA PRO A 22 -35.15 30.50 -8.49
C PRO A 22 -34.65 29.69 -7.30
N MET A 23 -35.01 28.41 -7.20
CA MET A 23 -34.36 27.50 -6.27
C MET A 23 -32.86 27.58 -6.55
N THR A 24 -32.13 28.29 -5.69
CA THR A 24 -30.69 28.39 -5.76
C THR A 24 -30.16 26.99 -5.53
N THR A 25 -29.58 26.38 -6.57
CA THR A 25 -28.75 25.18 -6.39
C THR A 25 -27.76 25.49 -5.27
N PRO A 26 -27.68 24.66 -4.22
CA PRO A 26 -26.72 24.88 -3.14
C PRO A 26 -25.31 25.07 -3.72
N SER A 27 -24.55 26.00 -3.15
CA SER A 27 -23.16 26.23 -3.56
C SER A 27 -22.37 24.92 -3.45
N SER A 28 -21.53 24.62 -4.44
CA SER A 28 -20.65 23.46 -4.41
C SER A 28 -19.81 23.43 -3.12
N PRO A 29 -19.43 22.25 -2.60
CA PRO A 29 -18.61 22.17 -1.40
C PRO A 29 -17.35 23.03 -1.53
N ASN A 30 -17.16 23.97 -0.61
CA ASN A 30 -15.99 24.81 -0.58
C ASN A 30 -14.85 24.05 0.12
N PRO A 31 -13.69 23.87 -0.54
CA PRO A 31 -12.54 23.24 0.12
C PRO A 31 -11.96 24.08 1.26
N TRP A 32 -12.17 25.39 1.24
CA TRP A 32 -11.65 26.38 2.19
C TRP A 32 -12.64 26.69 3.31
N LEU A 33 -12.14 27.33 4.37
CA LEU A 33 -13.00 27.91 5.40
C LEU A 33 -13.91 29.00 4.84
N ASN A 34 -15.14 29.03 5.33
CA ASN A 34 -16.16 30.01 4.94
C ASN A 34 -16.02 31.36 5.67
N GLU A 35 -15.08 31.48 6.61
CA GLU A 35 -14.74 32.72 7.30
C GLU A 35 -13.29 33.14 6.96
N PRO A 36 -13.00 34.44 6.82
CA PRO A 36 -11.64 34.90 6.62
C PRO A 36 -10.83 34.60 7.88
N ILE A 37 -9.89 33.66 7.76
CA ILE A 37 -8.81 33.57 8.72
C ILE A 37 -7.85 34.68 8.36
N ASN A 38 -7.51 35.52 9.34
CA ASN A 38 -6.36 36.39 9.26
C ASN A 38 -5.20 35.66 9.94
N PRO A 39 -4.48 34.76 9.24
CA PRO A 39 -3.29 34.15 9.81
C PRO A 39 -2.31 35.27 10.18
N ASP A 40 -1.64 35.11 11.31
CA ASP A 40 -0.54 36.00 11.68
C ASP A 40 0.48 36.03 10.52
N ASN A 41 1.02 37.20 10.20
CA ASN A 41 1.97 37.36 9.10
C ASN A 41 3.30 36.61 9.33
N THR A 42 3.55 36.16 10.57
CA THR A 42 4.68 35.32 10.95
C THR A 42 4.37 33.82 10.90
N ALA A 43 3.14 33.44 10.61
CA ALA A 43 2.72 32.04 10.63
C ALA A 43 3.45 31.18 9.61
N SER A 44 3.92 30.03 10.07
CA SER A 44 4.55 29.01 9.23
C SER A 44 3.54 28.33 8.31
N PHE A 45 4.02 27.72 7.22
CA PHE A 45 3.19 26.89 6.34
C PHE A 45 2.43 25.80 7.10
N VAL A 46 3.04 25.21 8.14
CA VAL A 46 2.41 24.17 8.97
C VAL A 46 1.25 24.73 9.80
N GLU A 47 1.38 25.95 10.31
CA GLU A 47 0.29 26.66 11.00
C GLU A 47 -0.82 27.06 10.03
N TYR A 48 -0.46 27.50 8.82
CA TYR A 48 -1.43 27.73 7.75
C TYR A 48 -2.23 26.46 7.43
N LEU A 49 -1.57 25.30 7.30
CA LEU A 49 -2.25 24.01 7.12
C LEU A 49 -3.23 23.72 8.25
N ARG A 50 -2.84 23.93 9.52
CA ARG A 50 -3.73 23.72 10.67
C ARG A 50 -5.00 24.56 10.60
N TRP A 51 -4.90 25.77 10.07
CA TRP A 51 -6.03 26.66 9.96
C TRP A 51 -6.92 26.40 8.77
N MET A 52 -6.52 25.64 7.74
CA MET A 52 -7.37 25.50 6.55
C MET A 52 -8.77 24.88 6.80
N ARG A 53 -9.09 24.31 7.98
CA ARG A 53 -10.40 23.67 8.28
C ARG A 53 -10.82 23.71 9.75
N PRO A 54 -12.11 23.90 10.07
CA PRO A 54 -12.67 23.61 11.40
C PRO A 54 -12.90 22.09 11.52
N TYR A 55 -12.95 21.52 12.73
CA TYR A 55 -13.36 20.13 12.96
C TYR A 55 -14.90 19.97 12.85
N SER A 56 -15.43 18.98 12.11
CA SER A 56 -16.86 18.60 12.04
C SER A 56 -17.02 17.20 11.42
N ASP A 57 -18.12 16.51 11.72
CA ASP A 57 -18.38 15.10 11.33
C ASP A 57 -19.00 14.93 9.92
N ASP A 58 -18.80 15.87 8.99
CA ASP A 58 -19.55 15.89 7.72
C ASP A 58 -18.97 14.97 6.62
N LYS A 59 -19.87 14.32 5.85
CA LYS A 59 -19.59 13.34 4.79
C LYS A 59 -18.80 13.91 3.59
N TYR A 60 -18.79 15.23 3.40
CA TYR A 60 -18.10 15.88 2.28
C TYR A 60 -16.59 16.14 2.51
N ARG A 61 -16.10 15.95 3.74
CA ARG A 61 -14.72 16.34 4.12
C ARG A 61 -13.63 15.56 3.42
N GLU A 62 -13.83 14.26 3.17
CA GLU A 62 -12.84 13.45 2.45
C GLU A 62 -12.60 13.97 1.03
N GLY A 63 -13.67 14.40 0.34
CA GLY A 63 -13.57 14.92 -1.02
C GLY A 63 -12.94 16.30 -1.09
N THR A 64 -13.31 17.21 -0.19
CA THR A 64 -12.69 18.54 -0.16
C THR A 64 -11.23 18.44 0.25
N LYS A 65 -10.87 17.49 1.12
CA LYS A 65 -9.49 17.26 1.57
C LYS A 65 -8.63 16.83 0.39
N LEU A 66 -9.11 15.85 -0.37
CA LEU A 66 -8.47 15.41 -1.59
C LEU A 66 -8.29 16.57 -2.59
N GLU A 67 -9.31 17.41 -2.77
CA GLU A 67 -9.26 18.58 -3.65
C GLU A 67 -8.14 19.56 -3.27
N ILE A 68 -8.05 19.97 -2.00
CA ILE A 68 -6.98 20.87 -1.53
C ILE A 68 -5.62 20.22 -1.71
N MET A 69 -5.49 18.96 -1.29
CA MET A 69 -4.20 18.29 -1.36
C MET A 69 -3.69 18.20 -2.79
N GLN A 70 -4.59 17.93 -3.74
CA GLN A 70 -4.28 17.93 -5.16
C GLN A 70 -3.92 19.32 -5.68
N LYS A 71 -4.65 20.37 -5.27
CA LYS A 71 -4.32 21.76 -5.63
C LYS A 71 -2.92 22.15 -5.17
N ALA A 72 -2.54 21.78 -3.94
CA ALA A 72 -1.21 22.06 -3.40
C ALA A 72 -0.11 21.39 -4.23
N VAL A 73 -0.28 20.12 -4.62
CA VAL A 73 0.69 19.41 -5.47
C VAL A 73 0.76 20.01 -6.88
N LYS A 74 -0.38 20.31 -7.50
CA LYS A 74 -0.44 20.85 -8.88
C LYS A 74 0.16 22.26 -8.99
N ASN A 75 0.05 23.06 -7.94
CA ASN A 75 0.49 24.46 -7.95
C ASN A 75 1.86 24.67 -7.29
N ALA A 76 2.52 23.62 -6.78
CA ALA A 76 3.83 23.77 -6.15
C ALA A 76 4.91 24.12 -7.20
N ASP A 77 5.73 25.13 -6.91
CA ASP A 77 6.97 25.40 -7.62
C ASP A 77 8.08 25.79 -6.63
N TYR A 78 9.00 24.87 -6.39
CA TYR A 78 10.10 25.03 -5.45
C TYR A 78 11.45 25.25 -6.14
N ARG A 79 11.52 25.33 -7.47
CA ARG A 79 12.78 25.30 -8.24
C ARG A 79 13.82 26.31 -7.75
N GLN A 80 13.47 27.61 -7.79
CA GLN A 80 14.37 28.70 -7.44
C GLN A 80 14.88 28.57 -5.99
N ARG A 81 14.00 28.15 -5.07
CA ARG A 81 14.38 28.02 -3.67
C ARG A 81 15.25 26.79 -3.42
N LEU A 82 14.95 25.68 -4.07
CA LEU A 82 15.78 24.46 -4.01
C LEU A 82 17.16 24.69 -4.63
N GLU A 83 17.30 25.54 -5.65
CA GLU A 83 18.60 25.96 -6.21
C GLU A 83 19.43 26.67 -5.13
N LEU A 84 18.85 27.70 -4.52
CA LEU A 84 19.49 28.45 -3.44
C LEU A 84 19.91 27.54 -2.28
N LEU A 85 19.04 26.61 -1.87
CA LEU A 85 19.33 25.66 -0.79
C LEU A 85 20.41 24.66 -1.17
N SER A 86 20.40 24.17 -2.41
CA SER A 86 21.44 23.28 -2.93
C SER A 86 22.81 23.95 -2.90
N ASP A 87 22.90 25.20 -3.35
CA ASP A 87 24.14 25.98 -3.36
C ASP A 87 24.63 26.27 -1.94
N ARG A 88 23.72 26.62 -1.02
CA ARG A 88 24.05 26.79 0.40
C ARG A 88 24.61 25.50 1.00
N THR A 89 23.97 24.36 0.75
CA THR A 89 24.44 23.05 1.25
C THR A 89 25.84 22.73 0.75
N LYS A 90 26.13 22.93 -0.56
CA LYS A 90 27.48 22.73 -1.11
C LYS A 90 28.51 23.64 -0.46
N LYS A 91 28.20 24.94 -0.31
CA LYS A 91 29.09 25.93 0.32
C LYS A 91 29.39 25.61 1.78
N ILE A 92 28.37 25.20 2.55
CA ILE A 92 28.54 24.89 3.98
C ILE A 92 29.29 23.56 4.17
N ALA A 93 28.97 22.53 3.39
CA ALA A 93 29.63 21.23 3.50
C ALA A 93 31.11 21.28 3.04
N GLY A 94 31.40 22.10 2.03
CA GLY A 94 32.68 22.12 1.36
C GLY A 94 32.81 21.01 0.30
N GLU A 95 33.76 21.17 -0.61
CA GLU A 95 34.00 20.22 -1.70
C GLU A 95 34.32 18.81 -1.17
N GLY A 96 33.81 17.78 -1.83
CA GLY A 96 33.97 16.37 -1.43
C GLY A 96 33.08 15.87 -0.28
N ASN A 97 32.44 16.80 0.46
CA ASN A 97 31.65 16.47 1.66
C ASN A 97 30.13 16.47 1.45
N TYR A 98 29.70 16.51 0.19
CA TYR A 98 28.30 16.32 -0.20
C TYR A 98 28.16 15.19 -1.22
N PHE A 99 26.97 14.60 -1.29
CA PHE A 99 26.64 13.56 -2.25
C PHE A 99 25.13 13.53 -2.51
N GLN A 100 24.74 12.99 -3.66
CA GLN A 100 23.33 12.85 -4.03
C GLN A 100 22.83 11.45 -3.75
N VAL A 101 21.60 11.36 -3.25
CA VAL A 101 20.88 10.10 -3.06
C VAL A 101 19.51 10.17 -3.70
N LYS A 102 19.10 9.08 -4.34
CA LYS A 102 17.83 8.97 -5.04
C LYS A 102 16.91 7.98 -4.34
N CYS A 103 15.66 8.39 -4.14
CA CYS A 103 14.59 7.50 -3.75
C CYS A 103 14.07 6.75 -4.98
N PRO A 104 14.08 5.40 -5.02
CA PRO A 104 13.60 4.66 -6.18
C PRO A 104 12.07 4.68 -6.32
N TRP A 105 11.34 4.86 -5.21
CA TRP A 105 9.88 4.85 -5.20
C TRP A 105 9.29 6.04 -4.46
N ARG A 106 9.06 5.95 -3.15
CA ARG A 106 8.45 7.00 -2.35
C ARG A 106 9.10 7.09 -0.97
N ILE A 107 9.15 8.28 -0.41
CA ILE A 107 9.71 8.52 0.92
C ILE A 107 8.78 9.42 1.75
N ARG A 108 8.71 9.09 3.04
CA ARG A 108 8.00 9.86 4.05
C ARG A 108 8.84 9.93 5.32
N VAL A 109 9.54 11.04 5.50
CA VAL A 109 10.43 11.28 6.65
C VAL A 109 9.90 12.43 7.48
N GLY A 110 9.71 12.16 8.77
CA GLY A 110 9.19 13.13 9.72
C GLY A 110 7.75 13.52 9.38
N GLY A 111 6.94 13.75 10.40
CA GLY A 111 5.58 14.21 10.17
C GLY A 111 4.99 14.68 11.47
N HIS A 112 4.67 15.98 11.52
CA HIS A 112 3.67 16.45 12.45
C HIS A 112 2.33 15.86 12.03
N ARG A 113 1.45 15.52 12.99
CA ARG A 113 0.04 15.34 12.65
C ARG A 113 -0.45 16.69 12.12
N GLY A 114 -0.78 16.74 10.84
CA GLY A 114 -1.47 17.87 10.24
C GLY A 114 -2.93 17.94 10.73
N PRO A 115 -3.70 18.93 10.27
CA PRO A 115 -5.15 18.95 10.48
C PRO A 115 -5.78 17.62 10.04
N GLU A 116 -6.86 17.20 10.72
CA GLU A 116 -7.59 15.95 10.41
C GLU A 116 -6.69 14.70 10.33
N SER A 117 -5.65 14.65 11.17
CA SER A 117 -4.67 13.55 11.23
C SER A 117 -3.96 13.26 9.89
N ILE A 118 -3.84 14.26 8.99
CA ILE A 118 -3.05 14.13 7.77
C ILE A 118 -1.60 13.82 8.15
N LEU A 119 -1.07 12.75 7.56
CA LEU A 119 0.35 12.43 7.67
C LEU A 119 1.11 13.28 6.67
N LEU A 120 1.86 14.26 7.16
CA LEU A 120 2.70 15.13 6.35
C LEU A 120 4.15 14.62 6.34
N PRO A 121 4.93 14.79 5.26
CA PRO A 121 6.39 14.78 5.36
C PRO A 121 6.86 15.98 6.20
N ALA A 122 8.13 15.98 6.61
CA ALA A 122 8.73 17.15 7.23
C ALA A 122 8.77 18.31 6.22
N PHE A 123 8.18 19.43 6.61
CA PHE A 123 8.22 20.70 5.88
C PHE A 123 9.03 21.70 6.68
N ASP A 124 9.87 22.48 6.00
CA ASP A 124 10.51 23.62 6.62
C ASP A 124 9.49 24.75 6.85
N ALA A 125 9.95 25.86 7.45
CA ALA A 125 9.08 27.00 7.75
C ALA A 125 8.35 27.57 6.51
N LEU A 126 8.93 27.41 5.33
CA LEU A 126 8.39 27.90 4.06
C LEU A 126 7.58 26.83 3.30
N GLY A 127 7.35 25.66 3.89
CA GLY A 127 6.56 24.60 3.29
C GLY A 127 7.31 23.73 2.28
N MET A 128 8.65 23.73 2.30
CA MET A 128 9.43 22.83 1.45
C MET A 128 9.68 21.49 2.12
N PRO A 129 9.43 20.38 1.40
CA PRO A 129 9.70 19.07 1.95
C PRO A 129 11.21 18.84 2.07
N TYR A 130 11.64 18.25 3.19
CA TYR A 130 13.05 17.97 3.44
C TYR A 130 13.26 16.76 4.35
N ILE A 131 14.51 16.32 4.47
CA ILE A 131 14.94 15.34 5.46
C ILE A 131 15.70 16.09 6.55
N PRO A 132 15.21 16.08 7.81
CA PRO A 132 15.92 16.72 8.91
C PRO A 132 17.31 16.12 9.14
N SER A 133 18.28 17.00 9.40
CA SER A 133 19.65 16.65 9.82
C SER A 133 19.67 15.69 11.01
N ALA A 134 18.76 15.85 11.97
CA ALA A 134 18.60 14.95 13.11
C ALA A 134 18.22 13.52 12.66
N THR A 135 17.40 13.37 11.62
CA THR A 135 17.08 12.06 11.04
C THR A 135 18.32 11.45 10.39
N LEU A 136 19.07 12.21 9.60
CA LEU A 136 20.32 11.73 8.98
C LEU A 136 21.33 11.30 10.04
N LYS A 137 21.52 12.10 11.09
CA LYS A 137 22.36 11.75 12.24
C LYS A 137 21.90 10.45 12.88
N GLY A 138 20.60 10.30 13.13
CA GLY A 138 20.02 9.09 13.74
C GLY A 138 20.25 7.83 12.91
N ILE A 139 20.16 7.93 11.59
CA ILE A 139 20.41 6.82 10.67
C ILE A 139 21.90 6.41 10.71
N ALA A 140 22.80 7.37 10.56
CA ALA A 140 24.24 7.10 10.64
C ALA A 140 24.62 6.50 12.00
N ARG A 141 24.04 7.02 13.09
CA ARG A 141 24.24 6.52 14.46
C ARG A 141 23.78 5.08 14.62
N ASN A 142 22.55 4.76 14.18
CA ASN A 142 22.01 3.41 14.26
C ASN A 142 22.81 2.42 13.42
N GLN A 143 23.27 2.82 12.23
CA GLN A 143 24.13 1.98 11.41
C GLN A 143 25.49 1.74 12.07
N ALA A 144 26.07 2.76 12.70
CA ALA A 144 27.30 2.62 13.47
C ALA A 144 27.16 1.62 14.62
N ILE A 145 26.06 1.69 15.39
CA ILE A 145 25.75 0.73 16.48
C ILE A 145 25.68 -0.69 15.91
N ARG A 146 24.92 -0.89 14.84
CA ARG A 146 24.80 -2.22 14.18
C ARG A 146 26.15 -2.75 13.71
N ALA A 147 26.98 -1.90 13.10
CA ALA A 147 28.32 -2.27 12.68
C ALA A 147 29.19 -2.69 13.86
N LYS A 148 29.11 -2.00 15.01
CA LYS A 148 29.83 -2.36 16.24
C LYS A 148 29.34 -3.67 16.85
N ILE A 149 28.04 -3.89 16.93
CA ILE A 149 27.46 -5.18 17.39
C ILE A 149 28.02 -6.32 16.52
N LYS A 150 27.98 -6.17 15.19
CA LYS A 150 28.42 -7.22 14.26
C LYS A 150 29.94 -7.49 14.32
N THR A 151 30.75 -6.43 14.35
CA THR A 151 32.22 -6.56 14.26
C THR A 151 32.89 -6.88 15.59
N GLN A 152 32.26 -6.51 16.71
CA GLN A 152 32.86 -6.62 18.05
C GLN A 152 32.01 -7.47 19.02
N ASN A 153 30.92 -8.09 18.53
CA ASN A 153 29.99 -8.89 19.32
C ASN A 153 29.48 -8.19 20.60
N LEU A 154 29.24 -6.89 20.51
CA LEU A 154 28.79 -6.06 21.64
C LEU A 154 27.27 -6.13 21.81
N SER A 155 26.81 -5.90 23.04
CA SER A 155 25.41 -5.55 23.29
C SER A 155 25.09 -4.18 22.67
N TRP A 156 23.80 -3.88 22.46
CA TRP A 156 23.38 -2.58 21.93
C TRP A 156 23.87 -1.41 22.79
N GLU A 157 23.76 -1.52 24.11
CA GLU A 157 24.22 -0.49 25.06
C GLU A 157 25.74 -0.27 24.99
N ALA A 158 26.52 -1.35 24.92
CA ALA A 158 27.97 -1.26 24.80
C ALA A 158 28.38 -0.66 23.44
N ALA A 159 27.70 -1.05 22.37
CA ALA A 159 27.92 -0.48 21.03
C ALA A 159 27.57 1.02 20.97
N GLU A 160 26.52 1.46 21.66
CA GLU A 160 26.15 2.86 21.77
C GLU A 160 27.22 3.69 22.50
N LYS A 161 27.81 3.16 23.56
CA LYS A 161 28.97 3.79 24.24
C LYS A 161 30.20 3.83 23.31
N ALA A 162 30.44 2.77 22.54
CA ALA A 162 31.59 2.66 21.65
C ALA A 162 31.59 3.66 20.46
N ILE A 163 30.43 4.23 20.11
CA ILE A 163 30.31 5.23 19.03
C ILE A 163 30.35 6.68 19.52
N ALA A 164 30.46 6.91 20.84
CA ALA A 164 30.57 8.25 21.42
C ALA A 164 31.67 9.12 20.78
N PRO A 165 32.85 8.60 20.40
CA PRO A 165 33.89 9.38 19.71
C PRO A 165 33.45 10.03 18.39
N TYR A 166 32.35 9.57 17.78
CA TYR A 166 31.83 10.08 16.51
C TYR A 166 30.63 11.01 16.72
N PHE A 167 29.66 10.56 17.53
CA PHE A 167 28.33 11.19 17.62
C PHE A 167 28.10 12.03 18.89
N GLY A 168 29.00 11.94 19.87
CA GLY A 168 28.85 12.53 21.19
C GLY A 168 28.06 11.63 22.15
N SER A 169 28.34 11.70 23.44
CA SER A 169 27.51 11.13 24.52
C SER A 169 27.68 11.91 25.82
N LEU A 170 26.61 12.14 26.56
CA LEU A 170 26.67 12.81 27.87
C LEU A 170 27.34 11.92 28.93
N ASP A 171 27.16 10.61 28.82
CA ASP A 171 27.60 9.62 29.83
C ASP A 171 29.02 9.09 29.59
N THR A 172 29.83 9.80 28.80
CA THR A 172 31.20 9.37 28.50
C THR A 172 32.20 9.90 29.53
N ALA A 173 33.12 9.04 29.95
CA ALA A 173 34.21 9.41 30.86
C ALA A 173 35.26 10.32 30.20
N ASN A 174 35.30 10.40 28.87
CA ASN A 174 36.24 11.26 28.14
C ASN A 174 35.54 12.55 27.68
N PRO A 175 35.85 13.72 28.28
CA PRO A 175 35.22 14.99 27.92
C PRO A 175 35.31 15.33 26.42
N ALA A 176 36.36 14.88 25.73
CA ALA A 176 36.51 15.09 24.30
C ALA A 176 35.41 14.41 23.46
N ASN A 177 34.71 13.41 24.01
CA ASN A 177 33.66 12.65 23.33
C ASN A 177 32.24 13.10 23.74
N GLN A 178 32.09 14.19 24.49
CA GLN A 178 30.77 14.69 24.88
C GLN A 178 30.03 15.33 23.69
N ALA A 179 30.75 16.07 22.85
CA ALA A 179 30.22 16.67 21.64
C ALA A 179 30.46 15.79 20.40
N GLY A 180 29.48 15.73 19.50
CA GLY A 180 29.62 15.06 18.21
C GLY A 180 30.66 15.71 17.31
N LYS A 181 31.37 14.90 16.52
CA LYS A 181 32.47 15.35 15.66
C LYS A 181 32.06 15.70 14.23
N VAL A 182 30.83 15.37 13.86
CA VAL A 182 30.27 15.60 12.52
C VAL A 182 28.97 16.38 12.61
N VAL A 183 28.86 17.43 11.79
CA VAL A 183 27.66 18.23 11.58
C VAL A 183 26.93 17.69 10.35
N PHE A 184 25.65 17.37 10.52
CA PHE A 184 24.74 16.97 9.44
C PHE A 184 23.93 18.19 9.03
N LEU A 185 23.82 18.44 7.73
CA LEU A 185 22.92 19.48 7.20
C LEU A 185 21.56 18.87 6.87
N ASP A 186 20.53 19.71 6.89
CA ASP A 186 19.21 19.32 6.36
C ASP A 186 19.33 19.00 4.87
N ALA A 187 18.69 17.91 4.44
CA ALA A 187 18.76 17.48 3.05
C ALA A 187 17.47 17.81 2.32
N TYR A 188 17.58 18.76 1.38
CA TYR A 188 16.49 19.17 0.51
C TYR A 188 16.54 18.39 -0.82
N PRO A 189 15.40 18.20 -1.48
CA PRO A 189 15.37 17.70 -2.85
C PRO A 189 16.21 18.59 -3.78
N ILE A 190 16.81 18.00 -4.81
CA ILE A 190 17.44 18.79 -5.88
C ILE A 190 16.37 19.60 -6.64
N PRO A 191 16.76 20.69 -7.33
CA PRO A 191 15.83 21.58 -8.02
C PRO A 191 14.92 20.85 -9.01
N THR A 192 13.63 20.80 -8.65
CA THR A 192 12.53 20.29 -9.46
C THR A 192 11.28 21.09 -9.09
N GLN A 193 10.27 21.09 -9.96
CA GLN A 193 9.04 21.86 -9.73
C GLN A 193 8.43 21.55 -8.35
N THR A 194 8.23 20.29 -7.98
CA THR A 194 7.55 19.95 -6.72
C THR A 194 8.49 19.42 -5.63
N GLY A 195 9.80 19.33 -5.87
CA GLY A 195 10.70 18.57 -4.98
C GLY A 195 10.37 17.06 -4.91
N GLY A 196 9.48 16.59 -5.81
CA GLY A 196 8.85 15.27 -5.80
C GLY A 196 7.64 15.14 -4.87
N LEU A 197 7.12 16.24 -4.29
CA LEU A 197 5.86 16.20 -3.55
C LEU A 197 4.73 15.64 -4.43
N ASN A 198 4.06 14.60 -3.92
CA ASN A 198 2.95 13.96 -4.61
C ASN A 198 1.93 13.39 -3.60
N LEU A 199 0.73 13.11 -4.08
CA LEU A 199 -0.29 12.38 -3.34
C LEU A 199 0.02 10.89 -3.28
N ASP A 200 -0.42 10.29 -2.19
CA ASP A 200 -0.42 8.87 -1.95
C ASP A 200 -1.60 8.49 -1.06
N MET A 201 -1.85 7.19 -0.91
CA MET A 201 -2.97 6.68 -0.12
C MET A 201 -2.58 5.41 0.63
N ALA A 202 -2.93 5.36 1.91
CA ALA A 202 -2.87 4.15 2.72
C ALA A 202 -4.30 3.67 2.91
N ASN A 203 -4.58 2.40 2.61
CA ASN A 203 -5.90 1.83 2.85
C ASN A 203 -5.75 0.60 3.76
N ASN A 204 -6.25 0.71 4.99
CA ASN A 204 -6.34 -0.46 5.86
C ASN A 204 -7.58 -1.27 5.46
N ILE A 205 -7.39 -2.36 4.72
CA ILE A 205 -8.51 -3.16 4.18
C ILE A 205 -9.17 -3.98 5.29
N TRP A 206 -8.40 -4.40 6.29
CA TRP A 206 -8.84 -5.29 7.35
C TRP A 206 -8.01 -5.12 8.63
N GLN A 207 -8.56 -5.50 9.77
CA GLN A 207 -7.84 -5.52 11.05
C GLN A 207 -8.25 -6.74 11.88
N TRP A 208 -7.37 -7.14 12.80
CA TRP A 208 -7.68 -8.14 13.82
C TRP A 208 -8.55 -7.50 14.90
N GLU A 209 -9.69 -8.11 15.22
CA GLU A 209 -10.55 -7.81 16.37
C GLU A 209 -10.65 -9.09 17.19
N GLY A 210 -9.80 -9.19 18.23
CA GLY A 210 -9.52 -10.46 18.89
C GLY A 210 -8.98 -11.50 17.91
N ASN A 211 -9.63 -12.67 17.86
CA ASN A 211 -9.30 -13.79 16.97
C ASN A 211 -10.01 -13.74 15.61
N GLN A 212 -10.72 -12.64 15.30
CA GLN A 212 -11.49 -12.49 14.06
C GLN A 212 -10.94 -11.37 13.18
N LEU A 213 -11.18 -11.50 11.88
CA LEU A 213 -10.84 -10.49 10.88
C LEU A 213 -12.06 -9.62 10.59
N LYS A 214 -11.88 -8.30 10.70
CA LYS A 214 -12.88 -7.31 10.32
C LYS A 214 -12.43 -6.56 9.10
N TYR A 215 -13.25 -6.60 8.06
CA TYR A 215 -13.05 -5.83 6.83
C TYR A 215 -13.71 -4.47 6.98
N SER A 216 -12.89 -3.42 7.06
CA SER A 216 -13.36 -2.04 7.15
C SER A 216 -12.39 -1.13 6.39
N PRO A 217 -12.41 -1.15 5.04
CA PRO A 217 -11.54 -0.31 4.22
C PRO A 217 -11.61 1.16 4.64
N ASN A 218 -10.46 1.73 4.98
CA ASN A 218 -10.31 3.12 5.40
C ASN A 218 -9.20 3.79 4.56
N PRO A 219 -9.53 4.28 3.35
CA PRO A 219 -8.55 4.94 2.48
C PRO A 219 -8.20 6.33 3.02
N ASN A 220 -6.94 6.52 3.36
CA ASN A 220 -6.39 7.76 3.89
C ASN A 220 -5.39 8.35 2.90
N THR A 221 -5.74 9.48 2.30
CA THR A 221 -4.84 10.25 1.43
C THR A 221 -3.83 11.05 2.25
N PHE A 222 -2.57 11.03 1.83
CA PHE A 222 -1.47 11.75 2.48
C PHE A 222 -0.44 12.23 1.45
N TYR A 223 0.52 13.07 1.88
CA TYR A 223 1.63 13.49 1.02
C TYR A 223 2.84 12.59 1.17
N SER A 224 3.50 12.29 0.05
CA SER A 224 4.83 11.68 0.03
C SER A 224 5.73 12.37 -0.98
N LEU A 225 7.02 12.02 -0.95
CA LEU A 225 7.98 12.46 -1.94
C LEU A 225 8.25 11.29 -2.88
N GLN A 226 7.81 11.40 -4.13
CA GLN A 226 7.91 10.36 -5.14
C GLN A 226 9.16 10.57 -6.00
N LYS A 227 10.01 9.53 -6.07
CA LYS A 227 11.22 9.47 -6.91
C LYS A 227 12.18 10.67 -6.74
N SER A 228 12.14 11.34 -5.59
CA SER A 228 12.98 12.50 -5.29
C SER A 228 14.46 12.14 -5.18
N THR A 229 15.32 13.06 -5.62
CA THR A 229 16.77 13.00 -5.37
C THR A 229 17.10 14.11 -4.37
N PHE A 230 17.90 13.80 -3.36
CA PHE A 230 18.30 14.73 -2.29
C PHE A 230 19.79 15.00 -2.35
N LEU A 231 20.17 16.22 -2.01
CA LEU A 231 21.57 16.57 -1.77
C LEU A 231 21.85 16.51 -0.28
N ILE A 232 22.74 15.61 0.14
CA ILE A 232 23.17 15.47 1.52
C ILE A 232 24.52 16.14 1.69
N GLY A 233 24.63 17.04 2.67
CA GLY A 233 25.89 17.66 3.09
C GLY A 233 26.22 17.29 4.53
N ILE A 234 27.48 16.93 4.76
CA ILE A 234 28.05 16.70 6.10
C ILE A 234 29.37 17.47 6.21
N ARG A 235 29.83 17.79 7.41
CA ARG A 235 31.17 18.37 7.63
C ARG A 235 31.67 18.06 9.02
N LEU A 236 32.97 18.21 9.23
CA LEU A 236 33.52 18.15 10.59
C LEU A 236 32.99 19.33 11.43
N ALA A 237 32.73 19.06 12.71
CA ALA A 237 32.56 20.10 13.70
C ALA A 237 33.84 20.93 13.82
N SER A 238 33.74 22.20 14.19
CA SER A 238 34.89 23.10 14.36
C SER A 238 35.95 22.56 15.34
N THR A 239 35.54 21.69 16.26
CA THR A 239 36.39 21.04 17.27
C THR A 239 37.07 19.75 16.78
N CYS A 240 36.90 19.36 15.51
CA CYS A 240 37.48 18.14 14.94
C CYS A 240 38.20 18.44 13.61
N LYS A 241 39.39 17.85 13.43
CA LYS A 241 40.17 17.93 12.18
C LYS A 241 40.42 16.55 11.54
N ASP A 242 39.93 15.48 12.16
CA ASP A 242 40.17 14.12 11.67
C ASP A 242 39.21 13.75 10.53
N LEU A 243 39.73 13.74 9.32
CA LEU A 243 38.97 13.39 8.10
C LEU A 243 38.53 11.91 8.08
N ASN A 244 39.20 11.02 8.81
CA ASN A 244 38.80 9.62 8.87
C ASN A 244 37.46 9.45 9.60
N ILE A 245 37.21 10.25 10.65
CA ILE A 245 35.92 10.30 11.32
C ILE A 245 34.82 10.69 10.33
N LEU A 246 35.04 11.72 9.51
CA LEU A 246 34.07 12.17 8.52
C LEU A 246 33.80 11.07 7.49
N LYS A 247 34.85 10.42 6.97
CA LYS A 247 34.74 9.32 6.00
C LYS A 247 33.95 8.14 6.59
N GLN A 248 34.23 7.74 7.82
CA GLN A 248 33.53 6.65 8.49
C GLN A 248 32.05 6.96 8.71
N VAL A 249 31.73 8.18 9.18
CA VAL A 249 30.34 8.62 9.38
C VAL A 249 29.60 8.72 8.04
N LYS A 250 30.27 9.19 6.97
CA LYS A 250 29.71 9.20 5.61
C LYS A 250 29.35 7.78 5.17
N GLN A 251 30.22 6.80 5.41
CA GLN A 251 29.98 5.41 5.06
C GLN A 251 28.78 4.84 5.82
N TRP A 252 28.72 5.02 7.14
CA TRP A 252 27.57 4.58 7.94
C TRP A 252 26.27 5.26 7.50
N LEU A 253 26.33 6.54 7.13
CA LEU A 253 25.16 7.23 6.57
C LEU A 253 24.71 6.60 5.26
N ILE A 254 25.61 6.39 4.30
CA ILE A 254 25.29 5.79 2.99
C ILE A 254 24.69 4.39 3.16
N GLU A 255 25.28 3.55 4.01
CA GLU A 255 24.76 2.21 4.30
C GLU A 255 23.38 2.26 4.96
N GLY A 256 23.20 3.09 5.98
CA GLY A 256 21.90 3.23 6.66
C GLY A 256 20.79 3.81 5.76
N LEU A 257 21.14 4.68 4.80
CA LEU A 257 20.20 5.22 3.82
C LEU A 257 19.69 4.14 2.85
N LYS A 258 20.53 3.17 2.46
CA LYS A 258 20.14 2.02 1.62
C LYS A 258 19.13 1.12 2.32
N ASP A 259 19.20 1.05 3.65
CA ASP A 259 18.26 0.30 4.47
C ASP A 259 16.91 0.95 4.64
N GLY A 260 16.86 2.27 4.47
CA GLY A 260 15.66 3.09 4.37
C GLY A 260 15.41 3.97 5.59
N ILE A 261 14.74 5.10 5.34
CA ILE A 261 14.52 6.16 6.34
C ILE A 261 13.05 6.58 6.44
N GLY A 262 12.65 7.08 7.60
CA GLY A 262 11.29 7.52 7.83
C GLY A 262 10.34 6.36 8.13
N ALA A 263 9.11 6.43 7.63
CA ALA A 263 8.05 5.49 7.98
C ALA A 263 7.76 4.46 6.88
N GLN A 264 7.25 3.28 7.29
CA GLN A 264 6.89 2.18 6.40
C GLN A 264 8.06 1.66 5.53
N VAL A 265 9.28 1.71 6.08
CA VAL A 265 10.50 1.26 5.40
C VAL A 265 10.40 -0.20 4.95
N ASN A 266 9.83 -1.04 5.79
CA ASN A 266 9.55 -2.45 5.48
C ASN A 266 8.53 -2.67 4.35
N SER A 267 7.91 -1.60 3.82
CA SER A 267 6.94 -1.66 2.73
C SER A 267 7.49 -0.99 1.46
N GLY A 268 8.77 -0.64 1.45
CA GLY A 268 9.50 -0.06 0.32
C GLY A 268 9.66 1.46 0.37
N TYR A 269 9.11 2.12 1.40
CA TYR A 269 9.29 3.56 1.55
C TYR A 269 10.69 3.90 2.03
N GLY A 270 11.18 5.07 1.62
CA GLY A 270 12.32 5.71 2.27
C GLY A 270 13.68 5.10 1.98
N GLN A 271 13.76 4.08 1.13
CA GLN A 271 15.03 3.64 0.58
C GLN A 271 15.69 4.79 -0.19
N LEU A 272 16.97 5.03 0.08
CA LEU A 272 17.77 6.04 -0.59
C LEU A 272 19.08 5.40 -1.06
N ILE A 273 19.32 5.45 -2.36
CA ILE A 273 20.50 4.85 -3.01
C ILE A 273 21.36 6.00 -3.52
N THR A 274 22.68 5.93 -3.38
CA THR A 274 23.60 6.91 -4.00
C THR A 274 23.26 7.06 -5.48
N ALA A 275 23.17 8.29 -5.98
CA ALA A 275 22.83 8.54 -7.37
C ALA A 275 23.85 7.84 -8.31
N GLY A 276 23.36 6.99 -9.21
CA GLY A 276 24.18 6.19 -10.13
C GLY A 276 24.54 4.79 -9.63
N GLU A 277 24.35 4.48 -8.35
CA GLU A 277 24.56 3.13 -7.81
C GLU A 277 23.31 2.24 -7.99
N LYS A 278 23.55 0.93 -8.16
CA LYS A 278 22.53 -0.10 -7.99
C LYS A 278 22.54 -0.60 -6.55
N ASN A 279 21.37 -0.92 -6.02
CA ASN A 279 21.30 -1.58 -4.72
C ASN A 279 21.58 -3.08 -4.88
N ASN A 280 22.72 -3.55 -4.34
CA ASN A 280 23.17 -4.93 -4.44
C ASN A 280 22.90 -5.74 -3.15
N THR A 281 21.88 -5.38 -2.35
CA THR A 281 21.53 -6.16 -1.16
C THR A 281 21.15 -7.59 -1.55
N ALA A 282 21.65 -8.58 -0.81
CA ALA A 282 21.27 -9.97 -0.99
C ALA A 282 19.74 -10.13 -0.89
N SER A 283 19.13 -10.61 -1.98
CA SER A 283 17.69 -10.77 -2.09
C SER A 283 17.25 -12.17 -1.68
N ILE A 284 16.14 -12.25 -0.94
CA ILE A 284 15.34 -13.47 -0.78
C ILE A 284 14.88 -13.95 -2.17
N LEU A 285 14.34 -13.03 -2.96
CA LEU A 285 13.98 -13.24 -4.36
C LEU A 285 13.93 -11.91 -5.12
N LYS A 286 14.11 -12.01 -6.43
CA LYS A 286 13.88 -10.96 -7.42
C LYS A 286 12.91 -11.52 -8.46
N LEU A 287 11.84 -10.78 -8.72
CA LEU A 287 10.78 -11.17 -9.65
C LEU A 287 10.52 -10.03 -10.62
N GLU A 288 10.89 -10.23 -11.88
CA GLU A 288 10.51 -9.34 -12.98
C GLU A 288 9.12 -9.73 -13.45
N PHE A 289 8.22 -8.75 -13.50
CA PHE A 289 6.82 -9.01 -13.82
C PHE A 289 6.26 -7.97 -14.77
N GLU A 290 5.25 -8.44 -15.47
CA GLU A 290 4.30 -7.67 -16.23
C GLU A 290 2.88 -8.05 -15.79
N LEU A 291 2.01 -7.05 -15.66
CA LEU A 291 0.63 -7.19 -15.24
C LEU A 291 -0.27 -6.50 -16.27
N GLU A 292 -1.22 -7.23 -16.83
CA GLU A 292 -2.22 -6.69 -17.75
C GLU A 292 -3.64 -6.77 -17.17
N GLY A 293 -4.52 -5.86 -17.60
CA GLY A 293 -5.93 -5.81 -17.22
C GLY A 293 -6.24 -4.71 -16.21
N GLN A 294 -6.89 -5.05 -15.10
CA GLN A 294 -7.19 -4.12 -14.01
C GLN A 294 -5.94 -3.85 -13.18
N LEU A 295 -5.29 -2.73 -13.49
CA LEU A 295 -4.03 -2.29 -12.91
C LEU A 295 -4.10 -2.01 -11.40
N ILE A 296 -2.94 -2.02 -10.76
CA ILE A 296 -2.75 -1.56 -9.39
C ILE A 296 -2.95 -0.03 -9.35
N HIS A 297 -3.68 0.46 -8.34
CA HIS A 297 -3.92 1.90 -8.16
C HIS A 297 -3.13 2.49 -6.98
N GLY A 298 -2.58 3.68 -7.22
CA GLY A 298 -1.92 4.58 -6.25
C GLY A 298 -2.92 5.26 -5.34
N TYR A 299 -3.72 6.14 -5.93
CA TYR A 299 -4.67 7.00 -5.23
C TYR A 299 -5.86 7.30 -6.15
N GLN A 300 -6.86 7.99 -5.61
CA GLN A 300 -7.99 8.53 -6.35
C GLN A 300 -7.70 10.01 -6.63
N GLU A 301 -7.62 10.42 -7.89
CA GLU A 301 -7.50 11.82 -8.28
C GLU A 301 -8.87 12.50 -8.18
N PHE A 302 -8.91 13.72 -7.63
CA PHE A 302 -10.10 14.56 -7.66
C PHE A 302 -10.36 15.04 -9.10
N GLU A 303 -11.58 14.83 -9.60
CA GLU A 303 -12.03 15.39 -10.88
C GLU A 303 -12.93 16.61 -10.66
N ARG A 304 -14.05 16.42 -9.97
CA ARG A 304 -15.04 17.47 -9.72
C ARG A 304 -16.07 17.05 -8.66
N TRP A 305 -16.82 18.04 -8.19
CA TRP A 305 -18.10 17.82 -7.52
C TRP A 305 -19.20 17.66 -8.56
N GLN A 306 -20.06 16.65 -8.39
CA GLN A 306 -21.23 16.44 -9.25
C GLN A 306 -22.49 16.46 -8.40
N TRP A 307 -23.41 17.38 -8.69
CA TRP A 307 -24.73 17.39 -8.08
C TRP A 307 -25.52 16.12 -8.42
N HIS A 308 -26.21 15.55 -7.43
CA HIS A 308 -27.01 14.34 -7.58
C HIS A 308 -28.43 14.59 -7.07
N ASP A 309 -29.35 14.88 -8.00
CA ASP A 309 -30.73 15.25 -7.71
C ASP A 309 -31.47 14.27 -6.78
N PRO A 310 -31.40 12.94 -6.98
CA PRO A 310 -32.15 12.01 -6.11
C PRO A 310 -31.71 12.00 -4.65
N SER A 311 -30.53 12.54 -4.33
CA SER A 311 -30.06 12.67 -2.94
C SER A 311 -29.86 14.12 -2.53
N SER A 312 -30.29 15.08 -3.34
CA SER A 312 -30.12 16.53 -3.16
C SER A 312 -28.75 16.91 -2.57
N SER A 313 -27.69 16.31 -3.10
CA SER A 313 -26.33 16.42 -2.55
C SER A 313 -25.26 16.32 -3.63
N TYR A 314 -24.11 16.95 -3.38
CA TYR A 314 -22.93 16.80 -4.22
C TYR A 314 -22.25 15.46 -3.97
N ARG A 315 -21.85 14.78 -5.03
CA ARG A 315 -21.03 13.57 -4.97
C ARG A 315 -19.65 13.87 -5.50
N LEU A 316 -18.64 13.41 -4.77
CA LEU A 316 -17.27 13.46 -5.22
C LEU A 316 -17.10 12.54 -6.44
N ARG A 317 -16.58 13.08 -7.55
CA ARG A 317 -16.09 12.28 -8.66
C ARG A 317 -14.58 12.19 -8.61
N THR A 318 -14.09 10.95 -8.63
CA THR A 318 -12.67 10.64 -8.65
C THR A 318 -12.30 9.72 -9.80
N LYS A 319 -11.03 9.78 -10.18
CA LYS A 319 -10.43 8.89 -11.17
C LYS A 319 -9.32 8.06 -10.51
N PRO A 320 -9.29 6.73 -10.68
CA PRO A 320 -8.20 5.93 -10.15
C PRO A 320 -6.90 6.20 -10.91
N CYS A 321 -5.83 6.54 -10.20
CA CYS A 321 -4.48 6.66 -10.76
C CYS A 321 -3.75 5.32 -10.67
N ALA A 322 -3.38 4.74 -11.80
CA ALA A 322 -2.59 3.52 -11.84
C ALA A 322 -1.14 3.79 -11.38
N GLU A 323 -0.62 2.94 -10.50
CA GLU A 323 0.76 3.01 -10.01
C GLU A 323 1.26 1.60 -9.69
N VAL A 324 2.51 1.31 -10.02
CA VAL A 324 3.18 0.10 -9.58
C VAL A 324 3.65 0.29 -8.13
N ARG A 325 3.10 -0.49 -7.19
CA ARG A 325 3.29 -0.26 -5.75
C ARG A 325 3.76 -1.50 -5.02
N THR A 326 4.83 -1.36 -4.26
CA THR A 326 5.35 -2.39 -3.37
C THR A 326 4.31 -2.85 -2.33
N THR A 327 3.52 -1.90 -1.81
CA THR A 327 2.46 -2.19 -0.82
C THR A 327 1.38 -3.13 -1.36
N ALA A 328 1.09 -3.11 -2.67
CA ALA A 328 0.11 -4.02 -3.26
C ALA A 328 0.59 -5.49 -3.20
N PHE A 329 1.85 -5.73 -3.55
CA PHE A 329 2.47 -7.06 -3.44
C PHE A 329 2.60 -7.51 -1.98
N LYS A 330 3.09 -6.63 -1.11
CA LYS A 330 3.18 -6.92 0.34
C LYS A 330 1.83 -7.30 0.93
N SER A 331 0.77 -6.54 0.62
CA SER A 331 -0.58 -6.84 1.08
C SER A 331 -1.10 -8.17 0.57
N MET A 332 -0.81 -8.54 -0.68
CA MET A 332 -1.22 -9.83 -1.24
C MET A 332 -0.44 -11.01 -0.67
N LEU A 333 0.87 -10.89 -0.49
CA LEU A 333 1.69 -11.91 0.19
C LEU A 333 1.24 -12.09 1.64
N ARG A 334 0.99 -10.98 2.35
CA ARG A 334 0.45 -11.00 3.71
C ARG A 334 -0.93 -11.67 3.78
N TYR A 335 -1.82 -11.36 2.82
CA TYR A 335 -3.14 -12.00 2.72
C TYR A 335 -3.00 -13.52 2.55
N TRP A 336 -2.22 -13.98 1.55
CA TRP A 336 -2.08 -15.40 1.30
C TRP A 336 -1.35 -16.13 2.43
N PHE A 337 -0.35 -15.51 3.06
CA PHE A 337 0.28 -16.06 4.26
C PHE A 337 -0.77 -16.35 5.33
N ARG A 338 -1.63 -15.37 5.63
CA ARG A 338 -2.67 -15.55 6.64
C ARG A 338 -3.66 -16.64 6.24
N VAL A 339 -4.17 -16.60 5.02
CA VAL A 339 -5.14 -17.57 4.49
C VAL A 339 -4.64 -19.00 4.59
N ILE A 340 -3.37 -19.23 4.22
CA ILE A 340 -2.73 -20.55 4.23
C ILE A 340 -2.41 -20.98 5.66
N SER A 341 -1.82 -20.08 6.47
CA SER A 341 -1.38 -20.39 7.83
C SER A 341 -2.53 -20.64 8.80
N LEU A 342 -3.68 -19.97 8.65
CA LEU A 342 -4.87 -20.22 9.47
C LEU A 342 -5.45 -21.63 9.28
N GLY A 343 -5.07 -22.32 8.19
CA GLY A 343 -5.41 -23.72 7.96
C GLY A 343 -4.75 -24.70 8.93
N VAL A 344 -3.61 -24.32 9.51
CA VAL A 344 -2.76 -25.20 10.33
C VAL A 344 -2.37 -24.59 11.68
N LEU A 345 -2.47 -23.26 11.84
CA LEU A 345 -2.16 -22.53 13.07
C LEU A 345 -3.40 -21.86 13.66
N THR A 346 -3.35 -21.56 14.96
CA THR A 346 -4.38 -20.76 15.65
C THR A 346 -4.33 -19.29 15.23
N PRO A 347 -5.45 -18.53 15.33
CA PRO A 347 -5.48 -17.10 14.99
C PRO A 347 -4.40 -16.27 15.70
N ASN A 348 -4.18 -16.53 17.00
CA ASN A 348 -3.16 -15.85 17.79
C ASN A 348 -1.76 -16.04 17.21
N LYS A 349 -1.40 -17.28 16.85
CA LYS A 349 -0.08 -17.59 16.31
C LYS A 349 0.10 -16.99 14.91
N VAL A 350 -0.96 -16.97 14.10
CA VAL A 350 -0.92 -16.27 12.80
C VAL A 350 -0.75 -14.77 12.96
N LYS A 351 -1.46 -14.12 13.89
CA LYS A 351 -1.31 -12.68 14.19
C LYS A 351 0.13 -12.34 14.61
N GLU A 352 0.71 -13.15 15.49
CA GLU A 352 2.11 -13.03 15.93
C GLU A 352 3.08 -13.10 14.76
N TRP A 353 3.02 -14.17 13.95
CA TRP A 353 3.95 -14.37 12.84
C TRP A 353 3.73 -13.41 11.68
N GLU A 354 2.48 -12.97 11.45
CA GLU A 354 2.19 -11.92 10.50
C GLU A 354 2.87 -10.60 10.91
N ALA A 355 2.86 -10.25 12.20
CA ALA A 355 3.58 -9.10 12.73
C ALA A 355 5.11 -9.29 12.63
N ILE A 356 5.64 -10.46 12.96
CA ILE A 356 7.09 -10.76 12.88
C ILE A 356 7.59 -10.66 11.44
N LEU A 357 6.89 -11.23 10.47
CA LEU A 357 7.37 -11.31 9.08
C LEU A 357 7.11 -10.03 8.30
N PHE A 358 5.89 -9.46 8.40
CA PHE A 358 5.46 -8.32 7.58
C PHE A 358 5.52 -6.97 8.31
N GLY A 359 5.69 -6.99 9.63
CA GLY A 359 5.60 -5.82 10.51
C GLY A 359 4.16 -5.46 10.88
N ALA A 360 3.98 -4.87 12.05
CA ALA A 360 2.70 -4.42 12.57
C ALA A 360 2.88 -3.26 13.57
N ILE A 361 1.79 -2.55 13.85
CA ILE A 361 1.74 -1.52 14.90
C ILE A 361 1.42 -2.18 16.25
N ASP A 362 0.58 -3.21 16.26
CA ASP A 362 0.17 -3.94 17.46
C ASP A 362 0.12 -5.47 17.20
N PRO A 363 1.06 -6.26 17.77
CA PRO A 363 2.24 -5.80 18.50
C PRO A 363 3.21 -5.05 17.58
N GLN A 364 3.95 -4.08 18.13
CA GLN A 364 4.89 -3.29 17.33
C GLN A 364 6.03 -4.18 16.81
N SER A 365 6.15 -4.27 15.49
CA SER A 365 7.22 -5.03 14.82
C SER A 365 7.63 -4.35 13.52
N TYR A 366 8.94 -4.28 13.28
CA TYR A 366 9.49 -3.75 12.03
C TYR A 366 9.31 -4.72 10.84
N GLY A 367 9.03 -6.00 11.09
CA GLY A 367 9.01 -7.03 10.06
C GLY A 367 10.41 -7.56 9.75
N TRP A 368 10.53 -8.86 9.50
CA TRP A 368 11.77 -9.52 9.08
C TRP A 368 12.00 -9.49 7.57
N VAL A 369 10.98 -9.16 6.78
CA VAL A 369 11.10 -9.04 5.33
C VAL A 369 10.82 -7.61 4.88
N LYS A 370 11.76 -7.06 4.11
CA LYS A 370 11.60 -5.80 3.39
C LYS A 370 11.12 -6.10 1.98
N PHE A 371 10.17 -5.29 1.53
CA PHE A 371 9.59 -5.36 0.20
C PHE A 371 10.04 -4.11 -0.53
N ASN A 372 10.60 -4.25 -1.72
CA ASN A 372 11.03 -3.14 -2.56
C ASN A 372 10.55 -3.35 -3.99
N LEU A 373 10.43 -2.25 -4.73
CA LEU A 373 10.12 -2.28 -6.14
C LEU A 373 11.02 -1.31 -6.88
N THR A 374 11.58 -1.79 -7.99
CA THR A 374 12.40 -0.98 -8.89
C THR A 374 11.81 -1.02 -10.29
N GLU A 375 12.15 0.00 -11.08
CA GLU A 375 11.80 0.06 -12.52
C GLU A 375 10.29 0.00 -12.83
N GLY A 376 9.46 0.38 -11.85
CA GLY A 376 8.01 0.43 -12.02
C GLY A 376 7.56 1.38 -13.13
N ARG A 377 6.89 0.85 -14.14
CA ARG A 377 6.30 1.60 -15.28
C ARG A 377 4.82 1.28 -15.44
N VAL A 378 4.06 2.29 -15.86
CA VAL A 378 2.63 2.20 -16.12
C VAL A 378 2.38 2.57 -17.56
N PHE A 379 1.71 1.68 -18.29
CA PHE A 379 1.23 1.88 -19.65
C PHE A 379 -0.30 1.93 -19.56
N PRO A 380 -0.92 3.11 -19.59
CA PRO A 380 -2.35 3.25 -19.35
C PRO A 380 -3.19 2.57 -20.43
N GLU A 381 -4.39 2.13 -20.05
CA GLU A 381 -5.38 1.62 -20.99
C GLU A 381 -5.79 2.72 -21.98
N THR A 382 -5.88 2.36 -23.26
CA THR A 382 -6.39 3.22 -24.34
C THR A 382 -7.55 2.51 -25.05
N LYS A 383 -8.18 3.15 -26.05
CA LYS A 383 -9.24 2.48 -26.83
C LYS A 383 -8.74 1.18 -27.50
N ASP A 384 -7.46 1.15 -27.87
CA ASP A 384 -6.86 0.09 -28.71
C ASP A 384 -5.88 -0.81 -27.93
N ARG A 385 -5.53 -0.47 -26.69
CA ARG A 385 -4.55 -1.22 -25.89
C ARG A 385 -5.01 -1.40 -24.45
N VAL A 386 -4.84 -2.62 -23.95
CA VAL A 386 -5.06 -2.98 -22.55
C VAL A 386 -4.05 -2.23 -21.68
N GLY A 387 -4.49 -1.83 -20.48
CA GLY A 387 -3.58 -1.25 -19.50
C GLY A 387 -2.55 -2.30 -19.04
N LYS A 388 -1.29 -1.87 -18.92
CA LYS A 388 -0.16 -2.72 -18.53
C LYS A 388 0.71 -2.05 -17.47
N GLN A 389 1.29 -2.85 -16.58
CA GLN A 389 2.26 -2.44 -15.56
C GLN A 389 3.45 -3.37 -15.55
N THR A 390 4.65 -2.84 -15.46
CA THR A 390 5.88 -3.65 -15.38
C THR A 390 6.73 -3.20 -14.20
N GLY A 391 7.56 -4.10 -13.69
CA GLY A 391 8.57 -3.76 -12.70
C GLY A 391 9.28 -4.98 -12.12
N THR A 392 10.16 -4.73 -11.17
CA THR A 392 10.91 -5.77 -10.47
C THR A 392 10.59 -5.71 -8.99
N LEU A 393 9.92 -6.76 -8.49
CA LEU A 393 9.71 -6.98 -7.06
C LEU A 393 10.97 -7.58 -6.45
N ILE A 394 11.47 -6.98 -5.36
CA ILE A 394 12.64 -7.46 -4.64
C ILE A 394 12.27 -7.64 -3.18
N LEU A 395 12.46 -8.86 -2.66
CA LEU A 395 12.35 -9.15 -1.23
C LEU A 395 13.75 -9.29 -0.65
N THR A 396 14.01 -8.66 0.49
CA THR A 396 15.28 -8.79 1.21
C THR A 396 15.03 -9.06 2.69
N HIS A 397 15.99 -9.67 3.37
CA HIS A 397 15.96 -9.74 4.82
C HIS A 397 16.07 -8.33 5.41
N ALA A 398 15.28 -8.05 6.44
CA ALA A 398 15.42 -6.84 7.23
C ALA A 398 16.59 -6.98 8.21
N ASN A 399 17.19 -5.87 8.62
CA ASN A 399 18.38 -5.91 9.49
C ASN A 399 18.11 -6.44 10.91
N ASN A 400 16.84 -6.58 11.29
CA ASN A 400 16.39 -7.17 12.55
C ASN A 400 15.93 -8.64 12.38
N ALA A 401 16.06 -9.21 11.18
CA ALA A 401 15.79 -10.63 10.94
C ALA A 401 16.96 -11.49 11.46
N PRO A 402 16.71 -12.52 12.29
CA PRO A 402 17.75 -13.39 12.81
C PRO A 402 18.51 -14.12 11.68
N GLU A 403 19.83 -14.00 11.63
CA GLU A 403 20.67 -14.59 10.57
C GLU A 403 20.50 -16.11 10.47
N ASN A 404 20.36 -16.80 11.61
CA ASN A 404 20.11 -18.25 11.66
C ASN A 404 18.75 -18.67 11.08
N GLN A 405 17.83 -17.73 10.85
CA GLN A 405 16.50 -17.98 10.28
C GLN A 405 16.42 -17.57 8.80
N HIS A 406 17.46 -16.96 8.22
CA HIS A 406 17.42 -16.41 6.85
C HIS A 406 17.06 -17.45 5.80
N ASN A 407 17.58 -18.68 5.91
CA ASN A 407 17.26 -19.76 4.95
C ASN A 407 15.77 -20.16 5.02
N LEU A 408 15.22 -20.30 6.23
CA LEU A 408 13.82 -20.66 6.43
C LEU A 408 12.88 -19.55 5.93
N ILE A 409 13.20 -18.28 6.23
CA ILE A 409 12.46 -17.13 5.72
C ILE A 409 12.53 -17.09 4.19
N THR A 410 13.69 -17.39 3.61
CA THR A 410 13.87 -17.40 2.14
C THR A 410 13.00 -18.46 1.48
N THR A 411 13.03 -19.70 1.99
CA THR A 411 12.20 -20.80 1.48
C THR A 411 10.71 -20.51 1.66
N LEU A 412 10.30 -20.00 2.83
CA LEU A 412 8.92 -19.61 3.10
C LEU A 412 8.42 -18.58 2.07
N PHE A 413 9.17 -17.50 1.84
CA PHE A 413 8.75 -16.41 0.96
C PHE A 413 8.84 -16.74 -0.52
N LYS A 414 9.77 -17.59 -0.96
CA LYS A 414 9.79 -18.11 -2.33
C LYS A 414 8.53 -18.92 -2.63
N ASN A 415 8.16 -19.85 -1.75
CA ASN A 415 6.97 -20.67 -1.91
C ASN A 415 5.68 -19.85 -1.76
N LEU A 416 5.62 -18.94 -0.79
CA LEU A 416 4.48 -18.02 -0.64
C LEU A 416 4.28 -17.14 -1.87
N THR A 417 5.36 -16.64 -2.47
CA THR A 417 5.28 -15.81 -3.68
C THR A 417 4.80 -16.62 -4.88
N TRP A 418 5.32 -17.83 -5.03
CA TRP A 418 4.85 -18.75 -6.06
C TRP A 418 3.35 -19.06 -5.90
N LEU A 419 2.90 -19.37 -4.69
CA LEU A 419 1.49 -19.63 -4.39
C LEU A 419 0.63 -18.40 -4.64
N MET A 420 1.06 -17.20 -4.22
CA MET A 420 0.33 -15.95 -4.45
C MET A 420 0.09 -15.70 -5.95
N LEU A 421 1.11 -15.87 -6.80
CA LEU A 421 1.03 -15.65 -8.25
C LEU A 421 0.12 -16.66 -8.96
N ASN A 422 0.03 -17.88 -8.43
CA ASN A 422 -0.71 -18.98 -9.06
C ASN A 422 -2.11 -19.20 -8.44
N LEU A 423 -2.43 -18.56 -7.31
CA LEU A 423 -3.75 -18.62 -6.66
C LEU A 423 -4.55 -17.31 -6.78
N GLY A 424 -3.89 -16.20 -7.15
CA GLY A 424 -4.56 -14.93 -7.37
C GLY A 424 -3.71 -13.94 -8.16
N GLY A 425 -4.25 -12.74 -8.30
CA GLY A 425 -3.56 -11.58 -8.84
C GLY A 425 -3.21 -10.54 -7.77
N VAL A 426 -3.03 -9.30 -8.21
CA VAL A 426 -2.75 -8.14 -7.34
C VAL A 426 -3.71 -6.99 -7.62
N GLY A 427 -3.86 -6.08 -6.65
CA GLY A 427 -4.69 -4.88 -6.81
C GLY A 427 -6.19 -5.20 -6.94
N GLN A 428 -6.90 -4.44 -7.77
CA GLN A 428 -8.35 -4.62 -7.94
C GLN A 428 -8.71 -5.91 -8.71
N GLY A 429 -7.82 -6.37 -9.59
CA GLY A 429 -8.01 -7.58 -10.39
C GLY A 429 -7.78 -8.88 -9.62
N ALA A 430 -7.29 -8.82 -8.38
CA ALA A 430 -6.68 -9.97 -7.71
C ALA A 430 -7.51 -11.26 -7.67
N ARG A 431 -8.85 -11.17 -7.56
CA ARG A 431 -9.73 -12.35 -7.41
C ARG A 431 -10.24 -12.95 -8.72
N ARG A 432 -9.97 -12.31 -9.85
CA ARG A 432 -10.61 -12.62 -11.12
C ARG A 432 -9.56 -12.73 -12.22
N PRO A 433 -9.71 -13.70 -13.13
CA PRO A 433 -8.84 -13.78 -14.29
C PRO A 433 -9.15 -12.61 -15.22
N TYR A 434 -8.18 -12.28 -16.05
CA TYR A 434 -8.35 -11.30 -17.11
C TYR A 434 -9.48 -11.72 -18.08
N TYR A 435 -10.39 -10.79 -18.40
CA TYR A 435 -11.37 -10.96 -19.49
C TYR A 435 -11.89 -9.61 -20.00
N THR A 436 -12.41 -9.63 -21.23
CA THR A 436 -12.98 -8.45 -21.92
C THR A 436 -14.51 -8.48 -21.91
N ARG A 437 -15.14 -7.31 -21.79
CA ARG A 437 -16.59 -7.11 -21.90
C ARG A 437 -16.94 -5.80 -22.61
N SER A 438 -18.20 -5.65 -23.01
CA SER A 438 -18.71 -4.46 -23.71
C SER A 438 -18.93 -3.23 -22.81
N GLY A 439 -19.01 -3.39 -21.48
CA GLY A 439 -19.28 -2.30 -20.54
C GLY A 439 -18.03 -1.72 -19.87
N ASN A 440 -18.16 -0.59 -19.17
CA ASN A 440 -17.06 0.08 -18.46
C ASN A 440 -16.85 -0.47 -17.03
N PRO A 441 -15.61 -0.79 -16.58
CA PRO A 441 -14.39 -0.95 -17.38
C PRO A 441 -14.45 -2.15 -18.32
N ARG A 442 -13.86 -1.97 -19.52
CA ARG A 442 -13.84 -2.93 -20.63
C ARG A 442 -13.08 -4.20 -20.25
N HIS A 443 -11.96 -4.04 -19.56
CA HIS A 443 -11.13 -5.13 -19.05
C HIS A 443 -11.38 -5.34 -17.55
N ARG A 444 -11.48 -6.60 -17.12
CA ARG A 444 -11.71 -7.01 -15.73
C ARG A 444 -10.72 -8.10 -15.34
N GLY A 445 -10.40 -8.19 -14.05
CA GLY A 445 -9.37 -9.10 -13.55
C GLY A 445 -7.97 -8.72 -14.00
N CYS A 446 -7.00 -9.59 -13.76
CA CYS A 446 -5.64 -9.38 -14.23
C CYS A 446 -4.95 -10.70 -14.61
N ILE A 447 -3.87 -10.58 -15.37
CA ILE A 447 -2.96 -11.67 -15.72
C ILE A 447 -1.51 -11.20 -15.52
N PHE A 448 -0.65 -12.13 -15.11
CA PHE A 448 0.79 -11.90 -14.96
C PHE A 448 1.56 -12.55 -16.11
N TYR A 449 2.59 -11.86 -16.59
CA TYR A 449 3.65 -12.45 -17.40
C TYR A 449 4.97 -12.25 -16.65
N LEU A 450 5.73 -13.33 -16.54
CA LEU A 450 6.95 -13.44 -15.74
C LEU A 450 8.09 -13.94 -16.64
N GLU A 451 9.32 -13.50 -16.38
CA GLU A 451 10.46 -13.88 -17.22
C GLU A 451 11.04 -15.27 -16.91
N ASP A 452 10.95 -15.74 -15.67
CA ASP A 452 11.56 -17.00 -15.22
C ASP A 452 10.52 -18.14 -15.16
N ASN A 453 10.85 -19.26 -15.83
CA ASN A 453 10.04 -20.47 -15.89
C ASN A 453 9.72 -21.08 -14.51
N TYR A 454 10.53 -20.80 -13.48
CA TYR A 454 10.28 -21.26 -12.11
C TYR A 454 8.90 -20.87 -11.58
N TRP A 455 8.37 -19.72 -12.02
CA TRP A 455 7.10 -19.18 -11.51
C TRP A 455 5.86 -19.76 -12.19
N TYR A 456 6.04 -20.45 -13.31
CA TYR A 456 4.94 -21.01 -14.08
C TYR A 456 4.57 -22.42 -13.62
N LEU A 457 3.37 -22.82 -14.02
CA LEU A 457 2.85 -24.17 -13.80
C LEU A 457 3.44 -25.12 -14.84
N ALA A 458 3.37 -26.42 -14.54
CA ALA A 458 3.80 -27.46 -15.46
C ALA A 458 2.84 -27.58 -16.66
N ASP A 459 3.29 -28.22 -17.73
CA ASP A 459 2.53 -28.32 -18.98
C ASP A 459 1.22 -29.09 -18.89
N THR A 460 1.06 -29.91 -17.85
CA THR A 460 -0.14 -30.75 -17.68
C THR A 460 -0.84 -30.44 -16.36
N PRO A 461 -2.18 -30.50 -16.33
CA PRO A 461 -2.97 -30.39 -15.10
C PRO A 461 -2.48 -31.25 -13.93
N ARG A 462 -2.11 -32.52 -14.18
CA ARG A 462 -1.65 -33.45 -13.15
C ARG A 462 -0.32 -33.02 -12.54
N ARG A 463 0.70 -32.77 -13.38
CA ARG A 463 2.02 -32.29 -12.90
C ARG A 463 1.90 -30.96 -12.16
N SER A 464 1.01 -30.08 -12.60
CA SER A 464 0.75 -28.79 -11.93
C SER A 464 0.10 -28.98 -10.57
N ALA A 465 -0.85 -29.91 -10.43
CA ALA A 465 -1.42 -30.25 -9.13
C ALA A 465 -0.37 -30.82 -8.16
N ASP A 466 0.55 -31.67 -8.65
CA ASP A 466 1.65 -32.21 -7.86
C ASP A 466 2.66 -31.11 -7.45
N LEU A 467 2.97 -30.19 -8.37
CA LEU A 467 3.80 -29.02 -8.07
C LEU A 467 3.18 -28.14 -6.98
N PHE A 468 1.87 -27.85 -7.05
CA PHE A 468 1.17 -27.11 -6.00
C PHE A 468 1.30 -27.80 -4.63
N LYS A 469 1.10 -29.12 -4.58
CA LYS A 469 1.25 -29.89 -3.32
C LYS A 469 2.65 -29.75 -2.76
N GLY A 470 3.68 -29.86 -3.61
CA GLY A 470 5.08 -29.61 -3.21
C GLY A 470 5.30 -28.20 -2.66
N LYS A 471 4.76 -27.17 -3.32
CA LYS A 471 4.86 -25.78 -2.86
C LYS A 471 4.18 -25.52 -1.52
N PHE A 472 3.03 -26.16 -1.28
CA PHE A 472 2.38 -26.13 0.03
C PHE A 472 3.20 -26.87 1.09
N GLN A 473 3.73 -28.05 0.77
CA GLN A 473 4.58 -28.82 1.68
C GLN A 473 5.82 -28.00 2.10
N ASP A 474 6.55 -27.42 1.15
CA ASP A 474 7.72 -26.60 1.45
C ASP A 474 7.39 -25.36 2.29
N PHE A 475 6.25 -24.72 2.00
CA PHE A 475 5.73 -23.61 2.80
C PHE A 475 5.45 -24.06 4.24
N TYR A 476 4.71 -25.15 4.43
CA TYR A 476 4.35 -25.65 5.76
C TYR A 476 5.57 -26.18 6.53
N SER A 477 6.52 -26.86 5.89
CA SER A 477 7.77 -27.29 6.53
C SER A 477 8.59 -26.11 7.03
N SER A 478 8.65 -25.01 6.25
CA SER A 478 9.32 -23.77 6.69
C SER A 478 8.58 -23.10 7.84
N LEU A 479 7.24 -23.03 7.77
CA LEU A 479 6.39 -22.47 8.81
C LEU A 479 6.48 -23.26 10.12
N GLN A 480 6.50 -24.59 10.06
CA GLN A 480 6.65 -25.47 11.21
C GLN A 480 7.99 -25.24 11.92
N GLN A 481 9.09 -25.16 11.18
CA GLN A 481 10.40 -24.89 11.77
C GLN A 481 10.50 -23.50 12.40
N LEU A 482 9.88 -22.50 11.79
CA LEU A 482 9.82 -21.14 12.35
C LEU A 482 8.97 -21.08 13.62
N THR A 483 7.80 -21.71 13.61
CA THR A 483 6.79 -21.57 14.68
C THR A 483 6.92 -22.59 15.80
N GLY A 484 7.60 -23.71 15.56
CA GLY A 484 7.62 -24.89 16.43
C GLY A 484 6.27 -25.63 16.50
N GLN A 485 5.34 -25.37 15.58
CA GLN A 485 4.00 -25.98 15.56
C GLN A 485 3.87 -26.95 14.38
N THR A 486 3.18 -28.06 14.57
CA THR A 486 2.89 -29.02 13.50
C THR A 486 2.10 -28.34 12.38
N CYS A 487 2.61 -28.37 11.17
CA CYS A 487 1.94 -27.82 9.98
C CYS A 487 1.86 -28.91 8.90
N ASP A 488 0.68 -29.49 8.69
CA ASP A 488 0.47 -30.55 7.70
C ASP A 488 -0.75 -30.25 6.83
N ILE A 489 -0.56 -30.28 5.51
CA ILE A 489 -1.62 -30.13 4.50
C ILE A 489 -2.63 -31.28 4.53
N GLN A 490 -2.24 -32.46 5.02
CA GLN A 490 -3.15 -33.61 5.15
C GLN A 490 -4.06 -33.50 6.37
N GLN A 491 -3.72 -32.63 7.33
CA GLN A 491 -4.42 -32.45 8.60
C GLN A 491 -4.82 -30.99 8.80
N LEU A 492 -5.54 -30.42 7.81
CA LEU A 492 -6.06 -29.06 7.94
C LEU A 492 -7.11 -28.97 9.05
N ASN A 493 -6.99 -27.93 9.87
CA ASN A 493 -7.95 -27.60 10.92
C ASN A 493 -9.34 -27.30 10.31
N SER A 494 -10.38 -27.28 11.15
CA SER A 494 -11.65 -26.63 10.82
C SER A 494 -11.67 -25.29 11.53
N PHE A 495 -11.41 -24.19 10.81
CA PHE A 495 -11.30 -22.86 11.43
C PHE A 495 -12.64 -22.44 12.05
N ASN A 496 -13.71 -22.56 11.27
CA ASN A 496 -15.10 -22.37 11.69
C ASN A 496 -16.02 -23.04 10.66
N THR A 497 -17.20 -23.48 11.09
CA THR A 497 -18.18 -24.05 10.17
C THR A 497 -18.79 -22.96 9.27
N PRO A 498 -18.68 -23.05 7.93
CA PRO A 498 -19.32 -22.10 7.04
C PRO A 498 -20.84 -22.27 7.05
N THR A 499 -21.57 -21.19 6.79
CA THR A 499 -23.04 -21.20 6.61
C THR A 499 -23.38 -20.62 5.25
N ALA A 500 -24.63 -20.71 4.81
CA ALA A 500 -25.03 -20.10 3.53
C ALA A 500 -24.65 -18.62 3.43
N ASN A 501 -24.75 -17.91 4.55
CA ASN A 501 -24.47 -16.49 4.64
C ASN A 501 -23.08 -16.17 5.20
N GLN A 502 -22.21 -17.13 5.51
CA GLN A 502 -20.92 -16.86 6.13
C GLN A 502 -19.83 -17.83 5.65
N TRP A 503 -18.66 -17.28 5.34
CA TRP A 503 -17.47 -18.02 4.96
C TRP A 503 -16.24 -17.30 5.52
N TYR A 504 -15.15 -18.05 5.62
CA TYR A 504 -13.88 -17.57 6.14
C TYR A 504 -12.82 -17.77 5.07
N GLU A 505 -11.98 -16.77 4.85
CA GLU A 505 -10.91 -16.83 3.87
C GLU A 505 -9.71 -17.58 4.45
N VAL A 506 -9.88 -18.89 4.60
CA VAL A 506 -8.91 -19.80 5.20
C VAL A 506 -8.84 -21.06 4.35
N ILE A 507 -7.62 -21.56 4.11
CA ILE A 507 -7.42 -22.89 3.51
C ILE A 507 -7.51 -23.92 4.63
N ASP A 508 -8.74 -24.22 5.04
CA ASP A 508 -9.09 -25.18 6.08
C ASP A 508 -9.78 -26.41 5.48
N SER A 509 -10.29 -27.31 6.32
CA SER A 509 -11.03 -28.51 5.87
C SER A 509 -12.29 -28.22 5.04
N HIS A 510 -12.79 -26.97 5.06
CA HIS A 510 -13.94 -26.52 4.25
C HIS A 510 -13.54 -25.83 2.94
N CYS A 511 -12.25 -25.57 2.72
CA CYS A 511 -11.74 -24.98 1.48
C CYS A 511 -11.46 -26.05 0.42
N ARG A 512 -11.63 -25.72 -0.87
CA ARG A 512 -11.16 -26.55 -1.99
C ARG A 512 -10.33 -25.71 -2.93
N ILE A 513 -9.19 -26.28 -3.35
CA ILE A 513 -8.38 -25.72 -4.43
C ILE A 513 -8.35 -26.74 -5.56
N LEU A 514 -8.77 -26.31 -6.74
CA LEU A 514 -8.94 -27.16 -7.90
C LEU A 514 -8.21 -26.58 -9.09
N LEU A 515 -7.71 -27.45 -9.94
CA LEU A 515 -7.29 -27.14 -11.29
C LEU A 515 -8.32 -27.72 -12.25
N CYS A 516 -8.88 -26.90 -13.14
CA CYS A 516 -9.89 -27.32 -14.09
C CYS A 516 -9.61 -26.86 -15.52
N THR A 517 -10.15 -27.60 -16.48
CA THR A 517 -10.18 -27.25 -17.91
C THR A 517 -11.61 -27.38 -18.41
N GLY A 518 -12.02 -26.51 -19.33
CA GLY A 518 -13.35 -26.55 -19.91
C GLY A 518 -13.50 -25.56 -21.04
N SER A 519 -14.54 -25.75 -21.84
CA SER A 519 -14.88 -24.84 -22.93
C SER A 519 -15.81 -23.75 -22.41
N SER A 520 -15.53 -22.48 -22.74
CA SER A 520 -16.42 -21.38 -22.40
C SER A 520 -17.22 -20.93 -23.62
N PRO A 521 -18.55 -20.76 -23.51
CA PRO A 521 -19.39 -20.27 -24.60
C PRO A 521 -19.30 -18.75 -24.81
N ASN A 522 -18.52 -18.04 -24.00
CA ASN A 522 -18.44 -16.57 -24.01
C ASN A 522 -16.99 -16.09 -23.80
N HIS A 523 -16.76 -14.78 -23.88
CA HIS A 523 -15.44 -14.16 -23.68
C HIS A 523 -14.87 -14.26 -22.26
N LYS A 524 -15.51 -15.01 -21.35
CA LYS A 524 -15.01 -15.24 -19.99
C LYS A 524 -14.27 -16.58 -19.94
N PRO A 525 -13.21 -16.70 -19.12
CA PRO A 525 -12.62 -17.99 -18.79
C PRO A 525 -13.65 -18.97 -18.25
N PHE A 526 -13.50 -20.26 -18.59
CA PHE A 526 -14.49 -21.31 -18.28
C PHE A 526 -15.00 -21.29 -16.83
N ALA A 527 -14.14 -21.32 -15.81
CA ALA A 527 -14.60 -21.34 -14.41
C ALA A 527 -15.37 -20.07 -14.04
N LEU A 528 -14.95 -18.92 -14.58
CA LEU A 528 -15.65 -17.65 -14.40
C LEU A 528 -17.01 -17.62 -15.13
N SER A 529 -17.11 -18.31 -16.25
CA SER A 529 -18.35 -18.49 -17.01
C SER A 529 -19.35 -19.35 -16.22
N VAL A 530 -18.89 -20.46 -15.63
CA VAL A 530 -19.68 -21.29 -14.71
C VAL A 530 -20.15 -20.48 -13.51
N LEU A 531 -19.27 -19.72 -12.85
CA LEU A 531 -19.60 -18.88 -11.69
C LEU A 531 -20.69 -17.86 -12.00
N HIS A 532 -20.73 -17.35 -13.23
CA HIS A 532 -21.70 -16.34 -13.69
C HIS A 532 -22.90 -16.92 -14.44
N SER A 533 -23.06 -18.25 -14.45
CA SER A 533 -24.17 -18.93 -15.11
C SER A 533 -25.50 -18.65 -14.42
N ASN A 534 -26.61 -18.76 -15.17
CA ASN A 534 -27.95 -18.47 -14.65
C ASN A 534 -28.36 -19.28 -13.40
N PRO A 535 -28.00 -20.58 -13.26
CA PRO A 535 -28.33 -21.35 -12.06
C PRO A 535 -27.72 -20.83 -10.75
N LEU A 536 -26.67 -20.00 -10.84
CA LEU A 536 -25.98 -19.41 -9.68
C LEU A 536 -26.34 -17.94 -9.46
N LYS A 537 -27.29 -17.40 -10.23
CA LYS A 537 -27.79 -16.03 -10.07
C LYS A 537 -28.98 -16.00 -9.11
N VAL A 538 -29.10 -14.91 -8.36
CA VAL A 538 -30.24 -14.63 -7.48
C VAL A 538 -30.99 -13.44 -8.07
N GLY A 539 -32.27 -13.63 -8.44
CA GLY A 539 -33.09 -12.59 -9.07
C GLY A 539 -32.46 -12.02 -10.35
N GLY A 540 -31.82 -12.88 -11.16
CA GLY A 540 -31.13 -12.46 -12.40
C GLY A 540 -29.79 -11.74 -12.19
N ASN A 541 -29.37 -11.50 -10.95
CA ASN A 541 -28.12 -10.83 -10.60
C ASN A 541 -27.06 -11.81 -10.07
N TYR A 542 -25.79 -11.43 -10.12
CA TYR A 542 -24.71 -12.21 -9.53
C TYR A 542 -24.91 -12.35 -8.02
N ASP A 543 -24.82 -13.59 -7.50
CA ASP A 543 -25.00 -13.85 -6.08
C ASP A 543 -23.85 -13.21 -5.27
N PRO A 544 -24.13 -12.26 -4.34
CA PRO A 544 -23.12 -11.69 -3.47
C PRO A 544 -22.38 -12.72 -2.59
N LYS A 545 -22.99 -13.89 -2.35
CA LYS A 545 -22.42 -15.01 -1.60
C LYS A 545 -21.41 -15.83 -2.40
N LEU A 546 -21.31 -15.58 -3.71
CA LEU A 546 -20.31 -16.16 -4.61
C LEU A 546 -19.38 -15.08 -5.18
N CYS A 547 -19.91 -13.91 -5.51
CA CYS A 547 -19.19 -12.82 -6.19
C CYS A 547 -18.71 -11.71 -5.26
N GLY A 548 -19.10 -11.73 -3.99
CA GLY A 548 -18.83 -10.66 -3.03
C GLY A 548 -19.73 -9.43 -3.23
N THR A 549 -19.66 -8.49 -2.30
CA THR A 549 -20.30 -7.17 -2.40
C THR A 549 -19.35 -6.06 -1.94
N VAL A 550 -19.43 -4.92 -2.63
CA VAL A 550 -18.70 -3.69 -2.30
C VAL A 550 -19.64 -2.56 -1.87
N ARG A 551 -20.96 -2.81 -1.85
CA ARG A 551 -21.98 -1.85 -1.41
C ARG A 551 -22.60 -2.34 -0.10
N GLY A 552 -22.76 -1.43 0.86
CA GLY A 552 -23.21 -1.77 2.22
C GLY A 552 -22.10 -2.45 3.01
N GLN A 553 -22.41 -3.56 3.70
CA GLN A 553 -21.41 -4.35 4.40
C GLN A 553 -20.48 -5.04 3.38
N VAL A 554 -19.26 -4.52 3.24
CA VAL A 554 -18.25 -5.05 2.31
C VAL A 554 -17.99 -6.51 2.64
N LYS A 555 -18.12 -7.37 1.63
CA LYS A 555 -17.88 -8.80 1.78
C LYS A 555 -17.09 -9.37 0.61
N PRO A 556 -15.88 -9.90 0.84
CA PRO A 556 -15.02 -10.40 -0.23
C PRO A 556 -15.55 -11.69 -0.83
N SER A 557 -15.49 -11.85 -2.16
CA SER A 557 -15.90 -13.10 -2.83
C SER A 557 -15.19 -14.33 -2.25
N PRO A 558 -15.89 -15.44 -1.92
CA PRO A 558 -15.27 -16.68 -1.46
C PRO A 558 -14.53 -17.45 -2.55
N VAL A 559 -14.66 -17.02 -3.81
CA VAL A 559 -14.12 -17.71 -4.97
C VAL A 559 -12.99 -16.88 -5.55
N TRP A 560 -11.81 -17.46 -5.69
CA TRP A 560 -10.71 -16.93 -6.49
C TRP A 560 -10.55 -17.77 -7.74
N ILE A 561 -10.29 -17.11 -8.87
CA ILE A 561 -10.04 -17.77 -10.14
C ILE A 561 -8.81 -17.12 -10.77
N VAL A 562 -7.84 -17.95 -11.14
CA VAL A 562 -6.69 -17.57 -11.97
C VAL A 562 -6.77 -18.36 -13.26
N ASP A 563 -6.49 -17.70 -14.37
CA ASP A 563 -6.41 -18.32 -15.69
C ASP A 563 -4.95 -18.33 -16.13
N GLN A 564 -4.46 -19.50 -16.48
CA GLN A 564 -3.08 -19.77 -16.90
C GLN A 564 -3.06 -20.31 -18.33
N GLU A 565 -4.03 -19.87 -19.14
CA GLU A 565 -4.30 -20.22 -20.54
C GLU A 565 -4.69 -21.69 -20.75
N LYS A 566 -3.82 -22.63 -20.38
CA LYS A 566 -4.01 -24.08 -20.54
C LYS A 566 -5.07 -24.63 -19.58
N PHE A 567 -5.16 -24.06 -18.38
CA PHE A 567 -6.11 -24.45 -17.34
C PHE A 567 -6.32 -23.32 -16.34
N GLN A 568 -7.37 -23.45 -15.54
CA GLN A 568 -7.74 -22.48 -14.50
C GLN A 568 -7.56 -23.08 -13.11
N ILE A 569 -7.16 -22.24 -12.17
CA ILE A 569 -7.03 -22.57 -10.75
C ILE A 569 -8.15 -21.86 -10.01
N VAL A 570 -8.91 -22.63 -9.23
CA VAL A 570 -10.09 -22.15 -8.51
C VAL A 570 -9.95 -22.47 -7.04
N THR A 571 -9.90 -21.43 -6.21
CA THR A 571 -9.97 -21.54 -4.74
C THR A 571 -11.37 -21.19 -4.29
N ILE A 572 -12.01 -22.08 -3.54
CA ILE A 572 -13.38 -21.92 -3.04
C ILE A 572 -13.36 -22.07 -1.52
N PHE A 573 -13.49 -20.96 -0.81
CA PHE A 573 -13.59 -20.94 0.65
C PHE A 573 -14.97 -21.41 1.11
N GLY A 574 -15.08 -22.28 2.12
CA GLY A 574 -16.38 -22.77 2.60
C GLY A 574 -17.17 -23.54 1.54
N ALA A 575 -16.47 -24.32 0.72
CA ALA A 575 -16.99 -25.11 -0.40
C ALA A 575 -17.89 -26.28 0.02
N THR A 576 -17.94 -26.59 1.31
CA THR A 576 -18.80 -27.62 1.91
C THR A 576 -20.26 -27.18 2.05
N GLU A 577 -20.55 -25.89 1.89
CA GLU A 577 -21.87 -25.28 2.14
C GLU A 577 -22.41 -24.53 0.92
N ASN A 578 -23.74 -24.53 0.72
CA ASN A 578 -24.37 -23.79 -0.38
C ASN A 578 -24.26 -22.27 -0.17
N PRO A 579 -24.20 -21.44 -1.22
CA PRO A 579 -24.24 -21.78 -2.66
C PRO A 579 -22.88 -22.26 -3.23
N ARG A 580 -21.81 -22.26 -2.42
CA ARG A 580 -20.45 -22.55 -2.88
C ARG A 580 -20.27 -24.03 -3.22
N LYS A 581 -20.94 -24.91 -2.47
CA LYS A 581 -21.05 -26.34 -2.78
C LYS A 581 -21.70 -26.59 -4.14
N GLN A 582 -22.75 -25.84 -4.47
CA GLN A 582 -23.39 -25.92 -5.79
C GLN A 582 -22.44 -25.47 -6.90
N TYR A 583 -21.73 -24.35 -6.73
CA TYR A 583 -20.70 -23.91 -7.69
C TYR A 583 -19.62 -24.98 -7.89
N LEU A 584 -19.11 -25.59 -6.80
CA LEU A 584 -18.13 -26.67 -6.86
C LEU A 584 -18.65 -27.89 -7.64
N ARG A 585 -19.91 -28.27 -7.45
CA ARG A 585 -20.55 -29.38 -8.19
C ARG A 585 -20.62 -29.06 -9.69
N MET A 586 -21.19 -27.90 -10.04
CA MET A 586 -21.29 -27.47 -11.44
C MET A 586 -19.94 -27.38 -12.13
N LEU A 587 -18.91 -26.91 -11.41
CA LEU A 587 -17.56 -26.86 -11.94
C LEU A 587 -17.03 -28.27 -12.25
N LYS A 588 -17.26 -29.26 -11.38
CA LYS A 588 -16.88 -30.66 -11.63
C LYS A 588 -17.63 -31.25 -12.81
N ASP A 589 -18.95 -31.06 -12.85
CA ASP A 589 -19.82 -31.70 -13.85
C ASP A 589 -19.56 -31.15 -15.26
N GLN A 590 -19.15 -29.88 -15.37
CA GLN A 590 -18.93 -29.20 -16.66
C GLN A 590 -17.45 -29.17 -17.09
N SER A 591 -16.52 -29.61 -16.23
CA SER A 591 -15.09 -29.63 -16.57
C SER A 591 -14.76 -30.81 -17.47
N LYS A 592 -13.86 -30.61 -18.43
CA LYS A 592 -13.24 -31.70 -19.20
C LYS A 592 -12.27 -32.50 -18.34
N ASN A 593 -11.42 -31.80 -17.60
CA ASN A 593 -10.53 -32.38 -16.61
C ASN A 593 -10.57 -31.54 -15.33
N ILE A 594 -10.52 -32.20 -14.19
CA ILE A 594 -10.46 -31.56 -12.88
C ILE A 594 -9.53 -32.32 -11.94
N TYR A 595 -8.65 -31.60 -11.26
CA TYR A 595 -7.71 -32.15 -10.29
C TYR A 595 -7.83 -31.40 -8.98
N ARG A 596 -7.87 -32.14 -7.88
CA ARG A 596 -7.92 -31.57 -6.53
C ARG A 596 -6.51 -31.38 -5.98
N ILE A 597 -6.23 -30.16 -5.53
CA ILE A 597 -5.00 -29.80 -4.81
C ILE A 597 -5.27 -29.89 -3.31
N ILE A 598 -6.35 -29.24 -2.83
CA ILE A 598 -6.82 -29.23 -1.44
C ILE A 598 -8.29 -29.62 -1.36
#